data_AF-A0A6G8QD24-F1
#
_entry.id   AF-A0A6G8QD24-F1
#
_cell.length_a   1.000
_cell.length_b   1.000
_cell.length_c   1.000
_cell.angle_alpha   90.00
_cell.angle_beta   90.00
_cell.angle_gamma   90.00
#
_symmetry.space_group_name_H-M   'P 1'
#
loop_
_entity.id
_entity.type
_entity.pdbx_description
1 polymer ?
#
loop_
_entity_poly.entity_id
_entity_poly.type
_entity_poly.pdbx_seq_one_letter_code
_entity_poly.pdbx_strand_id
1 'polypeptide(L)'
;MAGFSPTTKNVAALFVRRQEKLSEEQEGYLERLCASDQALADARRLAQDFAVMVRDLEGERLDGWLQEADRAGRRYTYPSPDWQ
;
A
#
# COMPACT_ATOMS: atom_id res chain seq x y z
N MET A 1 3.07 -24.49 4.96
CA MET A 1 2.61 -23.23 5.58
C MET A 1 3.80 -22.53 6.22
N ALA A 2 4.64 -21.83 5.45
CA ALA A 2 5.74 -21.05 6.02
C ALA A 2 5.18 -19.70 6.47
N GLY A 3 5.10 -19.52 7.79
CA GLY A 3 4.48 -18.36 8.43
C GLY A 3 5.16 -17.06 8.04
N PHE A 4 4.40 -16.19 7.37
CA PHE A 4 4.74 -14.78 7.32
C PHE A 4 4.33 -14.16 8.65
N SER A 5 5.30 -13.89 9.53
CA SER A 5 5.04 -13.04 10.68
C SER A 5 4.56 -11.66 10.16
N PRO A 6 3.45 -11.10 10.67
CA PRO A 6 2.90 -9.82 10.22
C PRO A 6 3.76 -8.66 10.74
N THR A 7 5.02 -8.61 10.29
CA THR A 7 5.89 -7.46 10.48
C THR A 7 5.53 -6.40 9.46
N THR A 8 5.73 -5.13 9.80
CA THR A 8 5.49 -3.99 8.90
C THR A 8 6.17 -4.18 7.54
N LYS A 9 7.39 -4.73 7.54
CA LYS A 9 8.15 -5.03 6.33
C LYS A 9 7.46 -6.09 5.45
N ASN A 10 6.93 -7.15 6.06
CA ASN A 10 6.24 -8.21 5.33
C ASN A 10 4.91 -7.73 4.75
N VAL A 11 4.17 -6.91 5.48
CA VAL A 11 2.93 -6.29 4.99
C VAL A 11 3.22 -5.33 3.83
N ALA A 12 4.23 -4.46 3.96
CA ALA A 12 4.65 -3.56 2.89
C ALA A 12 5.10 -4.33 1.63
N ALA A 13 5.81 -5.45 1.80
CA ALA A 13 6.20 -6.32 0.69
C ALA A 13 4.98 -6.96 -0.01
N LEU A 14 3.89 -7.23 0.71
CA LEU A 14 2.64 -7.72 0.12
C LEU A 14 1.92 -6.64 -0.70
N PHE A 15 2.02 -5.37 -0.31
CA PHE A 15 1.34 -4.26 -1.02
C PHE A 15 1.90 -4.05 -2.42
N VAL A 16 3.22 -4.21 -2.61
CA VAL A 16 3.91 -4.05 -3.91
C VAL A 16 3.92 -5.33 -4.75
N ARG A 17 3.46 -6.46 -4.19
CA ARG A 17 3.50 -7.75 -4.89
C ARG A 17 2.41 -7.80 -5.95
N ARG A 18 2.71 -8.41 -7.09
CA ARG A 18 1.70 -8.67 -8.13
C ARG A 18 0.61 -9.60 -7.59
N GLN A 19 -0.64 -9.29 -7.92
CA GLN A 19 -1.82 -10.03 -7.45
C GLN A 19 -1.74 -11.51 -7.84
N GLU A 20 -1.28 -11.82 -9.06
CA GLU A 20 -1.03 -13.17 -9.57
C GLU A 20 -0.04 -14.02 -8.74
N LYS A 21 0.74 -13.37 -7.87
CA LYS A 21 1.73 -14.03 -6.99
C LYS A 21 1.28 -14.13 -5.54
N LEU A 22 0.12 -13.58 -5.20
CA LEU A 22 -0.46 -13.70 -3.87
C LEU A 22 -1.15 -15.05 -3.74
N SER A 23 -1.03 -15.69 -2.57
CA SER A 23 -1.93 -16.80 -2.24
C SER A 23 -3.31 -16.27 -1.84
N GLU A 24 -4.34 -17.11 -1.93
CA GLU A 24 -5.69 -16.79 -1.46
C GLU A 24 -5.71 -16.29 -0.01
N GLU A 25 -4.88 -16.88 0.86
CA GLU A 25 -4.73 -16.45 2.25
C GLU A 25 -4.15 -15.02 2.36
N GLN A 26 -3.14 -14.71 1.55
CA GLN A 26 -2.52 -13.38 1.51
C GLN A 26 -3.49 -12.34 0.97
N GLU A 27 -4.22 -12.69 -0.08
CA GLU A 27 -5.25 -11.82 -0.67
C GLU A 27 -6.36 -11.53 0.34
N GLY A 28 -6.92 -12.56 0.98
CA GLY A 28 -7.93 -12.38 2.02
C GLY A 28 -7.43 -11.61 3.24
N TYR A 29 -6.15 -11.75 3.61
CA TYR A 29 -5.54 -10.93 4.66
C TYR A 29 -5.49 -9.45 4.25
N LEU A 30 -5.02 -9.15 3.03
CA LEU A 30 -4.94 -7.78 2.53
C LEU A 30 -6.31 -7.14 2.36
N GLU A 31 -7.32 -7.90 1.93
CA GLU A 31 -8.70 -7.43 1.85
C GLU A 31 -9.25 -7.01 3.21
N ARG A 32 -9.10 -7.86 4.23
CA ARG A 32 -9.52 -7.52 5.60
C ARG A 32 -8.77 -6.31 6.14
N LEU A 33 -7.47 -6.21 5.84
CA LEU A 33 -6.63 -5.10 6.27
C LEU A 33 -7.05 -3.78 5.61
N CYS A 34 -7.29 -3.78 4.30
CA CYS A 34 -7.74 -2.60 3.57
C CYS A 34 -9.18 -2.21 3.93
N ALA A 35 -10.04 -3.17 4.27
CA ALA A 35 -11.39 -2.90 4.77
C ALA A 35 -11.38 -2.26 6.16
N SER A 36 -10.31 -2.45 6.94
CA SER A 36 -10.20 -1.92 8.29
C SER A 36 -9.77 -0.44 8.35
N ASP A 37 -9.04 0.04 7.34
CA ASP A 37 -8.55 1.42 7.28
C ASP A 37 -8.38 1.88 5.83
N GLN A 38 -9.06 2.97 5.49
CA GLN A 38 -8.98 3.59 4.18
C GLN A 38 -7.55 4.07 3.84
N ALA A 39 -6.74 4.44 4.84
CA ALA A 39 -5.34 4.78 4.65
C ALA A 39 -4.53 3.59 4.11
N LEU A 40 -4.82 2.38 4.60
CA LEU A 40 -4.18 1.16 4.13
C LEU A 40 -4.65 0.78 2.72
N ALA A 41 -5.93 1.00 2.41
CA ALA A 41 -6.47 0.81 1.07
C ALA A 41 -5.81 1.77 0.05
N ASP A 42 -5.70 3.06 0.38
CA ASP A 42 -5.04 4.06 -0.45
C ASP A 42 -3.54 3.75 -0.62
N ALA A 43 -2.85 3.37 0.46
CA ALA A 43 -1.45 2.99 0.41
C ALA A 43 -1.20 1.76 -0.47
N ARG A 44 -2.08 0.73 -0.41
CA ARG A 44 -2.00 -0.44 -1.28
C ARG A 44 -2.20 -0.05 -2.75
N ARG A 45 -3.20 0.78 -3.04
CA ARG A 45 -3.47 1.27 -4.41
C ARG A 45 -2.26 2.01 -4.98
N LEU A 46 -1.71 2.96 -4.23
CA LEU A 46 -0.55 3.77 -4.64
C LEU A 46 0.70 2.91 -4.87
N ALA A 47 0.95 1.96 -3.98
CA ALA A 47 2.07 1.02 -4.11
C ALA A 47 1.96 0.14 -5.36
N GLN A 48 0.75 -0.32 -5.71
CA GLN A 48 0.51 -1.10 -6.92
C GLN A 48 0.66 -0.25 -8.20
N ASP A 49 0.09 0.96 -8.23
CA ASP A 49 0.23 1.87 -9.38
C ASP A 49 1.70 2.23 -9.63
N PHE A 50 2.47 2.48 -8.56
CA PHE A 50 3.92 2.70 -8.66
C PHE A 50 4.65 1.48 -9.22
N ALA A 51 4.33 0.27 -8.73
CA ALA A 51 4.96 -0.96 -9.19
C ALA A 51 4.68 -1.23 -10.68
N VAL A 52 3.49 -0.89 -11.16
CA VAL A 52 3.13 -0.95 -12.58
C VAL A 52 3.95 0.06 -13.39
N MET A 53 3.98 1.33 -12.97
CA MET A 53 4.72 2.39 -13.63
C MET A 53 6.22 2.07 -13.77
N VAL A 54 6.85 1.58 -12.70
CA VAL A 54 8.27 1.18 -12.73
C VAL A 54 8.52 0.01 -13.70
N ARG A 55 7.58 -0.94 -13.76
CA ARG A 55 7.70 -2.10 -14.66
C ARG A 55 7.50 -1.72 -16.12
N ASP A 56 6.55 -0.84 -16.38
CA ASP A 56 6.16 -0.43 -17.72
C ASP A 56 7.00 0.78 -18.22
N LEU A 57 7.94 1.24 -17.38
CA LEU A 57 8.92 2.31 -17.64
C LEU A 57 8.27 3.66 -17.96
N GLU A 58 7.11 3.93 -17.36
CA GLU A 58 6.29 5.13 -17.58
C GLU A 58 6.74 6.28 -16.66
N GLY A 59 8.03 6.64 -16.74
CA GLY A 59 8.64 7.66 -15.87
C GLY A 59 7.99 9.04 -15.97
N GLU A 60 7.38 9.36 -17.11
CA GLU A 60 6.62 10.58 -17.33
C GLU A 60 5.37 10.72 -16.43
N ARG A 61 4.86 9.61 -15.87
CA ARG A 61 3.73 9.62 -14.93
C ARG A 61 4.14 9.87 -13.48
N LEU A 62 5.45 9.86 -13.17
CA LEU A 62 5.97 9.92 -11.80
C LEU A 62 5.50 11.18 -11.06
N ASP A 63 5.55 12.35 -11.70
CA ASP A 63 5.14 13.60 -11.07
C ASP A 63 3.66 13.59 -10.68
N GLY A 64 2.80 13.03 -11.53
CA GLY A 64 1.38 12.88 -11.25
C GLY A 64 1.12 11.91 -10.09
N TRP A 65 1.88 10.82 -10.05
CA TRP A 65 1.80 9.86 -8.95
C TRP A 65 2.25 10.46 -7.62
N LEU A 66 3.34 11.23 -7.60
CA LEU A 66 3.83 11.91 -6.39
C LEU A 66 2.79 12.89 -5.83
N GLN A 67 2.11 13.64 -6.69
CA GLN A 67 1.03 14.54 -6.28
C GLN A 67 -0.16 13.80 -5.68
N GLU A 68 -0.52 12.64 -6.22
CA GLU A 68 -1.61 11.82 -5.67
C GLU A 68 -1.22 11.17 -4.34
N ALA A 69 0.03 10.69 -4.24
CA ALA A 69 0.57 10.14 -3.01
C ALA A 69 0.62 11.19 -1.88
N ASP A 70 1.07 12.41 -2.18
CA ASP A 70 1.07 13.52 -1.22
C ASP A 70 -0.35 13.90 -0.78
N ARG A 71 -1.30 13.99 -1.73
CA ARG A 71 -2.72 14.25 -1.41
C ARG A 71 -3.32 13.16 -0.53
N ALA A 72 -3.04 11.89 -0.82
CA ALA A 72 -3.49 10.78 0.02
C ALA A 72 -2.87 10.86 1.42
N GLY A 73 -1.56 11.11 1.54
CA GLY A 73 -0.88 11.24 2.83
C GLY A 73 -1.45 12.37 3.70
N ARG A 74 -1.75 13.53 3.09
CA ARG A 74 -2.36 14.67 3.79
C ARG A 74 -3.77 14.40 4.32
N ARG A 75 -4.51 13.46 3.72
CA ARG A 75 -5.83 13.04 4.21
C ARG A 75 -5.75 12.35 5.57
N TYR A 76 -4.60 11.75 5.88
CA TYR A 76 -4.37 10.97 7.08
C TYR A 76 -3.34 11.63 8.01
N THR A 77 -3.21 12.96 7.97
CA THR A 77 -2.44 13.68 8.99
C THR A 77 -3.01 13.35 10.35
N TYR A 78 -2.32 12.48 11.07
CA TYR A 78 -2.61 12.19 12.47
C TYR A 78 -2.46 13.53 13.20
N PRO A 79 -3.51 14.09 13.83
CA PRO A 79 -3.26 15.12 14.83
C PRO A 79 -2.28 14.49 15.81
N SER A 80 -1.15 15.17 16.05
CA SER A 80 -0.18 14.72 17.05
C SER A 80 -0.98 14.38 18.31
N PRO A 81 -0.89 13.17 18.87
CA PRO A 81 -1.61 12.87 20.08
C PRO A 81 -1.13 13.86 21.13
N ASP A 82 -2.04 14.69 21.63
CA ASP A 82 -1.82 15.50 22.82
C ASP A 82 -1.72 14.52 24.00
N TRP A 83 -0.53 13.93 24.18
CA TRP A 83 -0.20 13.25 25.42
C TRP A 83 0.03 14.31 26.49
N GLN A 84 -1.08 14.82 27.06
CA GLN A 84 -1.12 15.49 28.36
C GLN A 84 -1.47 14.49 29.45
#